data_AF-A0A3M2BX53-F1
#
_entry.id   AF-A0A3M2BX53-F1
#
_cell.length_a   1.000
_cell.length_b   1.000
_cell.length_c   1.000
_cell.angle_alpha   90.00
_cell.angle_beta   90.00
_cell.angle_gamma   90.00
#
_symmetry.space_group_name_H-M   'P 1'
#
loop_
_entity.id
_entity.type
_entity.pdbx_description
1 polymer ?
#
loop_
_entity_poly.entity_id
_entity_poly.type
_entity_poly.pdbx_seq_one_letter_code
_entity_poly.pdbx_strand_id
1 'polypeptide(L)'
;MATNKSKIRECLENNRRPLWYLDELVTVLKSILKAREDSNYARKKCFHGTGPLVLSADTLHSILGDNNPSAIYPNGIYPAIINTLYAMGIVKRYRGYMSSTRPRAKGRRISTYAVRAPSSIIKWTIDELLTGTLEKI
;
A
#
# COMPACT_ATOMS: atom_id res chain seq x y z
N MET A 1 23.98 5.16 -7.52
CA MET A 1 22.57 4.70 -7.38
C MET A 1 22.10 5.10 -5.99
N ALA A 2 21.14 6.02 -5.87
CA ALA A 2 20.56 6.32 -4.57
C ALA A 2 19.98 5.03 -3.98
N THR A 3 20.35 4.69 -2.75
CA THR A 3 19.76 3.55 -2.03
C THR A 3 18.24 3.77 -1.96
N ASN A 4 17.44 2.69 -2.03
CA ASN A 4 15.98 2.79 -1.94
C ASN A 4 15.51 3.65 -0.75
N LYS A 5 16.28 3.68 0.34
CA LYS A 5 16.05 4.54 1.52
C LYS A 5 16.11 6.04 1.21
N SER A 6 17.11 6.50 0.44
CA SER A 6 17.25 7.92 0.08
C SER A 6 16.07 8.39 -0.78
N LYS A 7 15.61 7.57 -1.73
CA LYS A 7 14.43 7.87 -2.54
C LYS A 7 13.14 7.93 -1.71
N ILE A 8 13.01 7.06 -0.70
CA ILE A 8 11.88 7.08 0.23
C ILE A 8 11.91 8.36 1.08
N ARG A 9 13.06 8.75 1.63
CA ARG A 9 13.19 10.02 2.38
C ARG A 9 12.82 11.22 1.52
N GLU A 10 13.37 11.31 0.31
CA GLU A 10 13.03 12.38 -0.63
C GLU A 10 11.52 12.41 -0.93
N CYS A 11 10.89 11.24 -1.13
CA CYS A 11 9.45 11.15 -1.32
C CYS A 11 8.67 11.65 -0.09
N LEU A 12 9.09 11.30 1.12
CA LEU A 12 8.46 11.75 2.36
C LEU A 12 8.65 13.25 2.59
N GLU A 13 9.85 13.77 2.29
CA GLU A 13 10.18 15.18 2.41
C GLU A 13 9.44 16.05 1.38
N ASN A 14 9.31 15.57 0.14
CA ASN A 14 8.55 16.27 -0.90
C ASN A 14 7.04 16.22 -0.66
N ASN A 15 6.56 15.21 0.06
CA ASN A 15 5.17 15.12 0.50
C ASN A 15 4.94 15.70 1.91
N ARG A 16 5.78 16.65 2.38
CA ARG A 16 5.77 17.32 3.70
C ARG A 16 4.45 17.96 4.18
N ARG A 17 3.36 17.87 3.42
CA ARG A 17 2.01 18.12 3.98
C ARG A 17 1.64 16.92 4.85
N PRO A 18 0.82 17.07 5.90
CA PRO A 18 0.32 15.89 6.60
C PRO A 18 -0.35 15.01 5.54
N LEU A 19 0.22 13.81 5.32
CA LEU A 19 -0.44 12.78 4.54
C LEU A 19 -1.75 12.53 5.31
N TRP A 20 -2.84 13.13 4.85
CA TRP A 20 -4.15 13.01 5.50
C TRP A 20 -4.64 11.55 5.54
N TYR A 21 -3.94 10.65 4.84
CA TYR A 21 -4.10 9.20 4.79
C TYR A 21 -2.91 8.43 5.39
N LEU A 22 -2.14 9.05 6.30
CA LEU A 22 -0.94 8.45 6.91
C LEU A 22 -1.26 7.13 7.60
N ASP A 23 -2.33 7.09 8.39
CA ASP A 23 -2.73 5.91 9.16
C ASP A 23 -3.13 4.75 8.24
N GLU A 24 -3.83 5.04 7.15
CA GLU A 24 -4.16 4.05 6.13
C GLU A 24 -2.93 3.57 5.38
N LEU A 25 -1.98 4.47 5.06
CA LEU A 25 -0.71 4.09 4.44
C LEU A 25 0.08 3.14 5.35
N VAL A 26 0.20 3.44 6.64
CA VAL A 26 0.87 2.58 7.63
C VAL A 26 0.14 1.24 7.75
N THR A 27 -1.19 1.25 7.79
CA THR A 27 -2.02 0.03 7.83
C THR A 27 -1.76 -0.86 6.62
N VAL A 28 -1.67 -0.27 5.43
CA VAL A 28 -1.37 -1.00 4.18
C VAL A 28 0.04 -1.57 4.21
N LEU A 29 1.05 -0.80 4.65
CA LEU A 29 2.43 -1.28 4.76
C LEU A 29 2.55 -2.46 5.75
N LYS A 30 1.90 -2.37 6.92
CA LYS A 30 1.82 -3.47 7.90
C LYS A 30 1.14 -4.71 7.32
N SER A 31 0.06 -4.52 6.56
CA SER A 31 -0.66 -5.61 5.89
C SER A 31 0.18 -6.29 4.81
N ILE A 32 0.98 -5.53 4.06
CA ILE A 32 1.94 -6.07 3.08
C ILE A 32 3.00 -6.93 3.78
N LEU A 33 3.54 -6.49 4.91
CA LEU A 33 4.50 -7.30 5.69
C LEU A 33 3.87 -8.60 6.15
N LYS A 34 2.68 -8.54 6.75
CA LYS A 34 1.96 -9.72 7.21
C LYS A 34 1.66 -10.68 6.07
N ALA A 35 1.26 -10.18 4.90
CA ALA A 35 0.98 -11.01 3.73
C ALA A 35 2.23 -11.69 3.13
N ARG A 36 3.44 -11.17 3.40
CA ARG A 36 4.69 -11.85 3.01
C ARG A 36 5.01 -13.03 3.92
N GLU A 37 4.59 -12.95 5.18
CA GLU A 37 4.87 -13.96 6.20
C GLU A 37 3.75 -15.02 6.27
N ASP A 38 2.50 -14.63 5.96
CA ASP A 38 1.32 -15.49 6.02
C ASP A 38 0.56 -15.52 4.69
N SER A 39 0.67 -16.66 4.00
CA SER A 39 -0.01 -16.91 2.72
C SER A 39 -1.53 -17.01 2.83
N ASN A 40 -2.07 -17.42 3.98
CA ASN A 40 -3.52 -17.45 4.22
C ASN A 40 -4.05 -16.03 4.38
N TYR A 41 -3.33 -15.19 5.13
CA TYR A 41 -3.63 -13.76 5.21
C TYR A 41 -3.57 -13.10 3.82
N ALA A 42 -2.55 -13.40 3.02
CA ALA A 42 -2.43 -12.87 1.66
C ALA A 42 -3.66 -13.20 0.81
N ARG A 43 -4.10 -14.47 0.80
CA ARG A 43 -5.31 -14.91 0.08
C ARG A 43 -6.57 -14.21 0.60
N LYS A 44 -6.75 -14.16 1.93
CA LYS A 44 -7.92 -13.53 2.55
C LYS A 44 -8.03 -12.04 2.20
N LYS A 45 -6.91 -11.34 2.11
CA LYS A 45 -6.85 -9.90 1.78
C LYS A 45 -6.84 -9.60 0.29
N CYS A 46 -7.14 -10.57 -0.57
CA CYS A 46 -7.13 -10.39 -2.02
C CYS A 46 -5.75 -9.88 -2.52
N PHE A 47 -4.65 -10.33 -1.91
CA PHE A 47 -3.36 -10.23 -2.59
C PHE A 47 -3.35 -11.31 -3.68
N HIS A 48 -3.42 -10.89 -4.93
CA HIS A 48 -3.61 -11.81 -6.04
C HIS A 48 -2.27 -12.39 -6.51
N GLY A 49 -2.23 -13.69 -6.79
CA GLY A 49 -1.14 -14.33 -7.52
C GLY A 49 -0.52 -15.54 -6.82
N THR A 50 -0.03 -16.48 -7.62
CA THR A 50 0.89 -17.57 -7.24
C THR A 50 2.37 -17.14 -7.29
N GLY A 51 2.63 -15.84 -7.48
CA GLY A 51 3.95 -15.23 -7.66
C GLY A 51 4.18 -14.02 -6.75
N PRO A 52 4.73 -12.88 -7.24
CA PRO A 52 4.98 -11.72 -6.39
C PRO A 52 3.67 -11.20 -5.79
N LEU A 53 3.72 -10.69 -4.56
CA LEU A 53 2.56 -10.11 -3.89
C LEU A 53 1.99 -8.95 -4.73
N VAL A 54 0.75 -9.06 -5.22
CA VAL A 54 0.10 -8.04 -6.06
C VAL A 54 -0.94 -7.27 -5.26
N LEU A 55 -0.77 -5.94 -5.25
CA LEU A 55 -1.68 -4.94 -4.71
C LEU A 55 -2.60 -4.39 -5.81
N SER A 56 -3.88 -4.23 -5.49
CA SER A 56 -4.88 -3.57 -6.33
C SER A 56 -5.79 -2.65 -5.50
N ALA A 57 -6.69 -1.91 -6.17
CA ALA A 57 -7.72 -1.15 -5.46
C ALA A 57 -8.67 -2.03 -4.63
N ASP A 58 -8.88 -3.29 -5.02
CA ASP A 58 -9.69 -4.25 -4.26
C ASP A 58 -8.93 -4.75 -3.03
N THR A 59 -7.62 -4.96 -3.14
CA THR A 59 -6.75 -5.28 -1.99
C THR A 59 -6.78 -4.15 -0.96
N LEU A 60 -6.67 -2.89 -1.40
CA LEU A 60 -6.75 -1.72 -0.52
C LEU A 60 -8.12 -1.61 0.15
N HIS A 61 -9.19 -1.86 -0.59
CA HIS A 61 -10.54 -1.87 -0.03
C HIS A 61 -10.71 -2.96 1.05
N SER A 62 -10.16 -4.17 0.83
CA SER A 62 -10.21 -5.25 1.83
C SER A 62 -9.34 -4.99 3.06
N ILE A 63 -8.18 -4.36 2.89
CA ILE A 63 -7.31 -3.99 4.01
C ILE A 63 -7.98 -2.93 4.87
N LEU A 64 -8.43 -1.84 4.24
CA LEU A 64 -8.98 -0.69 4.93
C LEU A 64 -10.40 -0.94 5.47
N GLY A 65 -11.24 -1.66 4.71
CA GLY A 65 -12.59 -2.03 5.14
C GLY A 65 -12.62 -2.94 6.38
N ASP A 66 -11.66 -3.85 6.54
CA ASP A 66 -11.59 -4.66 7.76
C ASP A 66 -11.03 -3.89 8.97
N ASN A 67 -10.20 -2.86 8.72
CA ASN A 67 -9.64 -2.05 9.79
C ASN A 67 -10.64 -1.01 10.31
N ASN A 68 -11.49 -0.47 9.43
CA ASN A 68 -12.56 0.41 9.81
C ASN A 68 -13.80 0.18 8.92
N PRO A 69 -14.69 -0.77 9.28
CA PRO A 69 -15.84 -1.16 8.44
C PRO A 69 -16.88 -0.04 8.30
N SER A 70 -16.86 0.94 9.20
CA SER A 70 -17.75 2.11 9.17
C SER A 70 -17.14 3.30 8.43
N ALA A 71 -15.86 3.25 8.04
CA ALA A 71 -15.21 4.35 7.35
C ALA A 71 -15.71 4.49 5.92
N ILE A 72 -16.26 5.66 5.61
CA ILE A 72 -16.47 6.10 4.24
C ILE A 72 -15.18 6.78 3.80
N TYR A 73 -14.35 6.02 3.09
CA TYR A 73 -13.11 6.55 2.56
C TYR A 73 -13.38 7.54 1.41
N PRO A 74 -12.78 8.74 1.43
CA PRO A 74 -12.98 9.72 0.36
C PRO A 74 -12.50 9.17 -0.99
N ASN A 75 -13.22 9.59 -2.04
CA ASN A 75 -12.87 9.29 -3.42
C ASN A 75 -11.47 9.84 -3.73
N GLY A 76 -10.46 8.98 -3.69
CA GLY A 76 -9.07 9.37 -3.91
C GLY A 76 -8.06 8.69 -2.99
N ILE A 77 -8.50 8.07 -1.88
CA ILE A 77 -7.55 7.44 -0.95
C ILE A 77 -6.76 6.29 -1.61
N TYR A 78 -7.42 5.42 -2.38
CA TYR A 78 -6.75 4.28 -3.00
C TYR A 78 -5.71 4.74 -4.04
N PRO A 79 -6.04 5.65 -4.99
CA PRO A 79 -5.03 6.26 -5.85
C PRO A 79 -3.89 6.94 -5.09
N ALA A 80 -4.16 7.69 -4.01
CA ALA A 80 -3.14 8.38 -3.24
C ALA A 80 -2.14 7.41 -2.59
N ILE A 81 -2.64 6.35 -1.95
CA ILE A 81 -1.79 5.29 -1.36
C ILE A 81 -0.95 4.61 -2.46
N ILE A 82 -1.55 4.22 -3.58
CA ILE A 82 -0.84 3.55 -4.68
C ILE A 82 0.26 4.45 -5.24
N ASN A 83 -0.03 5.72 -5.50
CA ASN A 83 0.93 6.67 -6.04
C ASN A 83 2.09 6.90 -5.06
N THR A 84 1.80 6.98 -3.76
CA THR A 84 2.81 7.11 -2.71
C THR A 84 3.74 5.89 -2.67
N LEU A 85 3.17 4.68 -2.65
CA LEU A 85 3.94 3.44 -2.68
C LEU A 85 4.78 3.30 -3.96
N TYR A 86 4.26 3.79 -5.09
CA TYR A 86 4.95 3.79 -6.37
C TYR A 86 6.12 4.79 -6.38
N ALA A 87 5.91 6.00 -5.87
CA ALA A 87 6.95 7.04 -5.74
C ALA A 87 8.09 6.57 -4.82
N MET A 88 7.74 5.92 -3.71
CA MET A 88 8.69 5.27 -2.78
C MET A 88 9.42 4.07 -3.40
N GLY A 89 8.99 3.56 -4.55
CA GLY A 89 9.56 2.36 -5.17
C GLY A 89 9.21 1.06 -4.43
N ILE A 90 8.23 1.09 -3.51
CA ILE A 90 7.76 -0.10 -2.78
C ILE A 90 6.99 -1.02 -3.72
N VAL A 91 6.18 -0.43 -4.60
CA VAL A 91 5.44 -1.15 -5.63
C VAL A 91 5.86 -0.70 -7.02
N LYS A 92 5.68 -1.58 -8.00
CA LYS A 92 5.84 -1.28 -9.43
C LYS A 92 4.60 -1.77 -10.17
N ARG A 93 4.18 -1.05 -11.22
CA ARG A 93 3.08 -1.49 -12.08
C ARG A 93 3.36 -2.92 -12.56
N TYR A 94 2.43 -3.82 -12.27
CA TYR A 94 2.48 -5.20 -12.70
C TYR A 94 1.74 -5.29 -14.03
N ARG A 95 2.31 -6.00 -15.01
CA ARG A 95 1.74 -6.09 -16.36
C ARG A 95 0.46 -6.93 -16.30
N GLY A 96 -0.67 -6.27 -16.08
CA GLY A 96 -1.98 -6.92 -16.03
C GLY A 96 -3.08 -6.01 -15.49
N TYR A 97 -4.30 -6.36 -15.85
CA TYR A 97 -5.51 -5.87 -15.21
C TYR A 97 -6.18 -7.07 -14.55
N MET A 98 -6.81 -6.85 -13.40
CA MET A 98 -7.71 -7.84 -12.82
C MET A 98 -9.14 -7.35 -12.92
N SER A 99 -10.07 -8.28 -13.10
CA SER A 99 -11.49 -7.97 -12.93
C SER A 99 -11.79 -7.85 -11.45
N SER A 100 -12.43 -6.75 -11.07
CA SER A 100 -12.87 -6.55 -9.69
C SER A 100 -13.81 -7.67 -9.25
N THR A 101 -13.63 -8.11 -8.00
CA THR A 101 -14.53 -9.08 -7.36
C THR A 101 -15.56 -8.40 -6.47
N ARG A 102 -15.45 -7.09 -6.23
CA ARG A 102 -16.40 -6.35 -5.39
C ARG A 102 -17.78 -6.30 -6.03
N PRO A 103 -18.88 -6.53 -5.28
CA PRO A 103 -20.23 -6.52 -5.83
C PRO A 103 -20.58 -5.26 -6.65
N ARG A 104 -20.24 -4.08 -6.14
CA ARG A 104 -20.53 -2.78 -6.80
C ARG A 104 -19.63 -2.45 -7.99
N ALA A 105 -18.51 -3.14 -8.16
CA ALA A 105 -17.54 -2.88 -9.21
C ALA A 105 -17.23 -4.13 -10.07
N LYS A 106 -18.03 -5.19 -9.92
CA LYS A 106 -17.76 -6.52 -10.48
C LYS A 106 -17.48 -6.43 -11.98
N GLY A 107 -16.38 -7.03 -12.42
CA GLY A 107 -15.97 -7.02 -13.83
C GLY A 107 -15.22 -5.77 -14.28
N ARG A 108 -15.14 -4.71 -13.46
CA ARG A 108 -14.30 -3.53 -13.77
C ARG A 108 -12.83 -3.94 -13.83
N ARG A 109 -12.12 -3.47 -14.87
CA ARG A 109 -10.67 -3.67 -15.00
C ARG A 109 -9.93 -2.76 -14.01
N ILE A 110 -9.13 -3.35 -13.13
CA ILE A 110 -8.35 -2.67 -12.10
C ILE A 110 -6.87 -2.85 -12.38
N SER A 111 -6.12 -1.75 -12.30
CA SER A 111 -4.66 -1.74 -12.39
C SER A 111 -4.01 -2.50 -11.24
N THR A 112 -2.92 -3.19 -11.52
CA THR A 112 -2.24 -4.05 -10.56
C THR A 112 -0.80 -3.60 -10.33
N TYR A 113 -0.31 -3.79 -9.10
CA TYR A 113 1.00 -3.30 -8.67
C TYR A 113 1.70 -4.40 -7.85
N ALA A 114 2.87 -4.84 -8.31
CA ALA A 114 3.65 -5.85 -7.61
C ALA A 114 4.51 -5.19 -6.53
N VAL A 115 4.48 -5.75 -5.33
CA VAL A 115 5.38 -5.33 -4.24
C VAL A 115 6.79 -5.82 -4.55
N ARG A 116 7.73 -4.87 -4.67
CA ARG A 116 9.13 -5.14 -5.03
C ARG A 116 10.09 -4.88 -3.88
N ALA A 117 9.80 -3.94 -2.99
CA ALA A 117 10.68 -3.65 -1.86
C ALA A 117 10.81 -4.87 -0.94
N PRO A 118 12.02 -5.13 -0.39
CA PRO A 118 12.21 -6.18 0.61
C PRO A 118 11.54 -5.79 1.94
N SER A 119 11.21 -6.79 2.77
CA SER A 119 10.52 -6.56 4.05
C SER A 119 11.28 -5.61 4.98
N SER A 120 12.62 -5.62 4.96
CA SER A 120 13.46 -4.70 5.74
C SER A 120 13.26 -3.23 5.37
N ILE A 121 13.07 -2.93 4.09
CA ILE A 121 12.80 -1.56 3.61
C ILE A 121 11.39 -1.13 4.01
N ILE A 122 10.42 -2.04 3.93
CA ILE A 122 9.04 -1.76 4.33
C ILE A 122 8.96 -1.50 5.84
N LYS A 123 9.63 -2.31 6.67
CA LYS A 123 9.73 -2.09 8.13
C LYS A 123 10.34 -0.72 8.44
N TRP A 124 11.49 -0.43 7.86
CA TRP A 124 12.15 0.87 8.04
C TRP A 124 11.29 2.06 7.58
N THR A 125 10.51 1.90 6.50
CA THR A 125 9.58 2.96 6.03
C THR A 125 8.47 3.22 7.04
N ILE A 126 7.92 2.16 7.65
CA ILE A 126 6.91 2.31 8.72
C ILE A 126 7.51 3.06 9.90
N ASP A 127 8.72 2.68 10.31
CA ASP A 127 9.40 3.31 11.44
C ASP A 127 9.59 4.81 11.17
N GLU A 128 10.16 5.18 10.00
CA GLU A 128 10.35 6.59 9.60
C GLU A 128 9.03 7.37 9.51
N LEU A 129 7.95 6.75 9.03
CA LEU A 129 6.62 7.38 9.00
C LEU A 129 6.07 7.64 10.40
N LEU A 130 6.41 6.81 11.39
CA LEU A 130 5.95 6.97 12.77
C LEU A 130 6.88 7.90 13.58
N THR A 131 8.20 7.76 13.47
CA THR A 131 9.17 8.62 14.20
C THR A 131 9.32 10.00 13.58
N GLY A 132 9.36 10.12 12.26
CA GLY A 132 9.47 11.41 11.57
C GLY A 132 8.24 12.32 11.76
N THR A 133 7.14 11.75 12.24
CA THR A 133 5.91 12.46 12.61
C THR A 133 5.91 12.85 14.10
N LEU A 134 6.57 12.05 14.97
CA LEU A 134 6.70 12.31 16.41
C LEU A 134 7.76 13.36 16.74
N GLU A 135 8.80 13.54 15.94
CA GLU A 135 9.78 14.63 16.12
C GLU A 135 9.22 16.03 15.76
N LYS A 136 7.93 16.14 15.42
CA LYS A 136 7.28 17.38 14.96
C LYS A 136 5.99 17.74 15.70
N ILE A 137 5.67 17.05 16.80
CA ILE A 137 4.63 17.44 17.77
C ILE A 137 5.35 17.88 19.04
#